data_AF-A0A016WD81-F1
#
_entry.id   AF-A0A016WD81-F1
#
_cell.length_a   1.000
_cell.length_b   1.000
_cell.length_c   1.000
_cell.angle_alpha   90.00
_cell.angle_beta   90.00
_cell.angle_gamma   90.00
#
_symmetry.space_group_name_H-M   'P 1'
#
loop_
_entity.id
_entity.type
_entity.pdbx_description
1 polymer ?
#
loop_
_entity_poly.entity_id
_entity_poly.type
_entity_poly.pdbx_seq_one_letter_code
_entity_poly.pdbx_strand_id
1 'polypeptide(L)'
;MALLSTRMIIVSIMFSLGSFAASQGTKYILKVISSIILLAIVEGVLFVTIIGAAATLNNTRPKKKKKVVEEVSDGEQEVVDNDAPGTSFWEITKLSFYSIYASLKIFLLSREGHRRLFLYLTFGANFMDQLVFGEEKALIGTYTRLPPFNWSKGQYADYRSLRPIVQIAGMLFGMFVFKKWLKLRDTFVICLTIATLGISLVMIGLAYSSWLIYASLAPGSLHGLLNPLSYSFLSCLVEPTEIGKAFAISSIAQKLAGFAQTAILQNIYIATVDWYQGFVWLLMGGICAVAVAIYAFVHVVAKRENIGS
;
A
#
# COMPACT_ATOMS: atom_id res chain seq x y z
N MET A 1 5.52 14.89 14.05
CA MET A 1 5.01 13.65 13.40
C MET A 1 3.53 13.35 13.66
N ALA A 2 3.04 13.46 14.90
CA ALA A 2 1.69 13.00 15.28
C ALA A 2 0.52 13.58 14.47
N LEU A 3 0.58 14.86 14.06
CA LEU A 3 -0.47 15.50 13.24
C LEU A 3 -0.56 14.88 11.84
N LEU A 4 0.59 14.65 11.17
CA LEU A 4 0.64 14.06 9.83
C LEU A 4 0.13 12.62 9.85
N SER A 5 0.60 11.85 10.83
CA SER A 5 0.15 10.49 11.13
C SER A 5 -1.38 10.43 11.28
N THR A 6 -1.95 11.31 12.11
CA THR A 6 -3.40 11.38 12.33
C THR A 6 -4.16 11.73 11.03
N ARG A 7 -3.67 12.70 10.26
CA ARG A 7 -4.27 13.07 8.95
C ARG A 7 -4.25 11.90 7.97
N MET A 8 -3.12 11.19 7.87
CA MET A 8 -3.00 10.03 6.98
C MET A 8 -3.91 8.88 7.41
N ILE A 9 -4.04 8.62 8.71
CA ILE A 9 -4.96 7.58 9.20
C ILE A 9 -6.41 7.96 8.86
N ILE A 10 -6.82 9.22 9.06
CA ILE A 10 -8.17 9.69 8.70
C ILE A 10 -8.43 9.48 7.20
N VAL A 11 -7.49 9.88 6.33
CA VAL A 11 -7.61 9.66 4.88
C VAL A 11 -7.74 8.16 4.56
N SER A 12 -6.96 7.31 5.23
CA SER A 12 -7.04 5.86 5.03
C SER A 12 -8.38 5.27 5.47
N ILE A 13 -8.98 5.79 6.55
CA ILE A 13 -10.32 5.37 7.00
C ILE A 13 -11.37 5.80 5.99
N MET A 14 -11.31 7.05 5.50
CA MET A 14 -12.21 7.54 4.45
C MET A 14 -12.13 6.68 3.19
N PHE A 15 -10.92 6.30 2.76
CA PHE A 15 -10.71 5.43 1.62
C PHE A 15 -11.32 4.03 1.83
N SER A 16 -11.13 3.45 3.02
CA SER A 16 -11.74 2.16 3.40
C SER A 16 -13.27 2.22 3.45
N LEU A 17 -13.85 3.30 3.98
CA LEU A 17 -15.29 3.54 3.99
C LEU A 17 -15.85 3.69 2.57
N GLY A 18 -15.16 4.42 1.69
CA GLY A 18 -15.54 4.54 0.29
C GLY A 18 -15.52 3.18 -0.43
N SER A 19 -14.49 2.38 -0.19
CA SER A 19 -14.38 1.02 -0.75
C SER A 19 -15.51 0.10 -0.24
N PHE A 20 -15.87 0.22 1.04
CA PHE A 20 -16.99 -0.50 1.63
C PHE A 20 -18.33 -0.09 1.01
N ALA A 21 -18.60 1.20 0.91
CA ALA A 21 -19.82 1.73 0.29
C ALA A 21 -19.95 1.30 -1.18
N ALA A 22 -18.84 1.38 -1.93
CA ALA A 22 -18.78 0.89 -3.31
C ALA A 22 -19.09 -0.61 -3.38
N SER A 23 -18.50 -1.43 -2.51
CA SER A 23 -18.75 -2.88 -2.49
C SER A 23 -20.20 -3.23 -2.17
N GLN A 24 -20.85 -2.53 -1.24
CA GLN A 24 -22.27 -2.74 -0.97
C GLN A 24 -23.13 -2.29 -2.16
N GLY A 25 -22.82 -1.13 -2.75
CA GLY A 25 -23.48 -0.66 -3.97
C GLY A 25 -23.40 -1.69 -5.10
N THR A 26 -22.24 -2.29 -5.33
CA THR A 26 -22.05 -3.35 -6.32
C THR A 26 -22.97 -4.55 -6.08
N LYS A 27 -23.20 -4.96 -4.83
CA LYS A 27 -24.12 -6.07 -4.52
C LYS A 27 -25.56 -5.76 -4.92
N TYR A 28 -26.03 -4.53 -4.71
CA TYR A 28 -27.36 -4.12 -5.13
C TYR A 28 -27.48 -4.06 -6.65
N ILE A 29 -26.44 -3.55 -7.34
CA ILE A 29 -26.41 -3.49 -8.80
C ILE A 29 -26.43 -4.90 -9.41
N LEU A 30 -25.70 -5.86 -8.82
CA LEU A 30 -25.68 -7.25 -9.27
C LEU A 30 -27.01 -8.00 -9.11
N LYS A 31 -27.97 -7.47 -8.32
CA LYS A 31 -29.34 -8.02 -8.29
C LYS A 31 -30.16 -7.63 -9.52
N VAL A 32 -29.77 -6.54 -10.18
CA VAL A 32 -30.49 -5.96 -11.33
C VAL A 32 -29.79 -6.28 -12.65
N ILE A 33 -28.46 -6.39 -12.64
CA ILE A 33 -27.61 -6.55 -13.82
C ILE A 33 -26.76 -7.82 -13.69
N SER A 34 -26.58 -8.57 -14.78
CA SER A 34 -25.70 -9.74 -14.79
C SER A 34 -24.22 -9.36 -14.59
N SER A 35 -23.45 -10.25 -13.97
CA SER A 35 -22.02 -9.99 -13.66
C SER A 35 -21.18 -9.65 -14.89
N ILE A 36 -21.53 -10.20 -16.06
CA ILE A 36 -20.82 -9.98 -17.32
C ILE A 36 -21.05 -8.55 -17.82
N ILE A 37 -22.30 -8.06 -17.77
CA ILE A 37 -22.63 -6.70 -18.18
C ILE A 37 -21.97 -5.69 -17.23
N LEU A 38 -21.99 -5.97 -15.93
CA LEU A 38 -21.30 -5.11 -14.95
C LEU A 38 -19.80 -5.01 -15.25
N LEU A 39 -19.15 -6.14 -15.56
CA LEU A 39 -17.72 -6.19 -15.87
C LEU A 39 -17.41 -5.39 -17.15
N ALA A 40 -18.25 -5.54 -18.19
CA ALA A 40 -18.14 -4.75 -19.42
C ALA A 40 -18.31 -3.23 -19.18
N ILE A 41 -19.24 -2.84 -18.30
CA ILE A 41 -19.42 -1.42 -17.91
C ILE A 41 -18.17 -0.91 -17.21
N VAL A 42 -17.61 -1.67 -16.26
CA VAL A 42 -16.41 -1.27 -15.50
C VAL A 42 -15.21 -1.11 -16.43
N GLU A 43 -14.98 -2.07 -17.32
CA GLU A 43 -13.90 -1.98 -18.32
C GLU A 43 -14.13 -0.80 -19.27
N GLY A 44 -15.36 -0.59 -19.73
CA GLY A 44 -15.72 0.56 -20.56
C GLY A 44 -15.44 1.90 -19.87
N VAL A 45 -15.82 2.05 -18.60
CA VAL A 45 -15.51 3.25 -17.80
C VAL A 45 -14.01 3.42 -17.65
N LEU A 46 -13.25 2.36 -17.38
CA LEU A 46 -11.78 2.43 -17.32
C LEU A 46 -11.19 2.92 -18.65
N PHE A 47 -11.62 2.36 -19.78
CA PHE A 47 -11.19 2.81 -21.10
C PHE A 47 -11.53 4.29 -21.34
N VAL A 48 -12.75 4.72 -21.01
CA VAL A 48 -13.17 6.12 -21.14
C VAL A 48 -12.36 7.04 -20.23
N THR A 49 -12.02 6.61 -19.02
CA THR A 49 -11.16 7.41 -18.12
C THR A 49 -9.73 7.52 -18.65
N ILE A 50 -9.18 6.47 -19.27
CA ILE A 50 -7.86 6.50 -19.89
C ILE A 50 -7.87 7.44 -21.10
N ILE A 51 -8.88 7.33 -21.97
CA ILE A 51 -9.04 8.19 -23.15
C ILE A 51 -9.31 9.64 -22.72
N GLY A 52 -10.17 9.84 -21.72
CA GLY A 52 -10.50 11.14 -21.15
C GLY A 52 -9.30 11.79 -20.48
N ALA A 53 -8.49 11.03 -19.75
CA ALA A 53 -7.20 11.48 -19.20
C ALA A 53 -6.22 11.85 -20.32
N ALA A 54 -6.12 11.05 -21.38
CA ALA A 54 -5.29 11.35 -22.54
C ALA A 54 -5.75 12.63 -23.27
N ALA A 55 -7.07 12.82 -23.42
CA ALA A 55 -7.66 13.99 -24.06
C ALA A 55 -7.51 15.25 -23.20
N THR A 56 -7.72 15.15 -21.88
CA THR A 56 -7.53 16.27 -20.94
C THR A 56 -6.06 16.63 -20.80
N LEU A 57 -5.13 15.68 -20.76
CA LEU A 57 -3.69 15.96 -20.80
C LEU A 57 -3.29 16.72 -22.07
N ASN A 58 -3.93 16.44 -23.20
CA ASN A 58 -3.69 17.19 -24.43
C ASN A 58 -4.26 18.63 -24.38
N ASN A 59 -5.36 18.83 -23.65
CA ASN A 59 -6.09 20.11 -23.59
C ASN A 59 -5.68 21.03 -22.44
N THR A 60 -5.01 20.52 -21.40
CA THR A 60 -4.57 21.29 -20.21
C THR A 60 -3.16 21.87 -20.37
N ARG A 61 -2.67 22.05 -21.61
CA ARG A 61 -1.43 22.81 -21.84
C ARG A 61 -1.59 24.19 -21.19
N PRO A 62 -0.69 24.61 -20.28
CA PRO A 62 -0.79 25.93 -19.67
C PRO A 62 -0.55 27.00 -20.73
N LYS A 63 -1.63 27.58 -21.26
CA LYS A 63 -1.59 28.89 -21.94
C LYS A 63 -1.33 29.98 -20.90
N LYS A 64 -0.10 30.08 -20.37
CA LYS A 64 0.42 31.32 -19.76
C LYS A 64 1.91 31.19 -19.49
N LYS A 65 2.69 31.77 -20.40
CA LYS A 65 4.09 32.15 -20.25
C LYS A 65 4.25 32.96 -18.94
N LYS A 66 4.90 32.42 -17.91
CA LYS A 66 5.45 33.26 -16.84
C LYS A 66 6.78 33.81 -17.36
N LYS A 67 6.78 35.08 -17.78
CA LYS A 67 8.02 35.87 -17.91
C LYS A 67 8.57 36.04 -16.49
N VAL A 68 9.68 35.38 -16.18
CA VAL A 68 10.50 35.75 -15.03
C VAL A 68 11.45 36.82 -15.55
N VAL A 69 11.28 38.06 -15.06
CA VAL A 69 12.21 39.16 -15.29
C VAL A 69 13.21 39.08 -14.15
N GLU A 70 14.45 38.69 -14.44
CA GLU A 70 15.60 38.98 -13.60
C GLU A 70 16.28 40.23 -14.18
N GLU A 71 16.36 41.29 -13.36
CA GLU A 71 17.20 42.46 -13.65
C GLU A 71 18.66 42.09 -13.38
N VAL A 72 19.49 42.14 -14.41
CA VAL A 72 20.95 42.28 -14.28
C VAL A 72 21.44 43.31 -15.30
N SER A 73 22.27 44.23 -14.80
CA SER A 73 22.91 45.34 -15.50
C SER A 73 23.81 44.88 -16.65
N ASP A 74 23.87 45.72 -17.68
CA ASP A 74 24.87 45.77 -18.76
C ASP A 74 24.88 44.61 -19.79
N GLY A 75 24.10 44.82 -20.86
CA GLY A 75 24.70 44.98 -22.19
C GLY A 75 25.14 43.73 -22.97
N GLU A 76 24.24 42.76 -23.20
CA GLU A 76 24.09 41.99 -24.45
C GLU A 76 22.99 40.94 -24.28
N GLN A 77 21.91 41.02 -25.06
CA GLN A 77 20.82 40.05 -25.06
C GLN A 77 21.06 38.98 -26.14
N GLU A 78 21.75 37.90 -25.78
CA GLU A 78 21.58 36.63 -26.50
C GLU A 78 20.31 35.95 -25.97
N VAL A 79 19.24 36.00 -26.77
CA VAL A 79 18.05 35.18 -26.57
C VAL A 79 18.42 33.74 -26.94
N VAL A 80 18.85 32.95 -25.95
CA VAL A 80 18.92 31.49 -26.11
C VAL A 80 17.49 30.97 -26.06
N ASP A 81 16.88 30.83 -27.25
CA ASP A 81 15.68 30.03 -27.44
C ASP A 81 15.98 28.59 -27.06
N ASN A 82 15.71 28.22 -25.80
CA ASN A 82 15.52 26.81 -25.46
C ASN A 82 14.13 26.42 -25.95
N ASP A 83 14.06 26.11 -27.23
CA ASP A 83 12.97 25.37 -27.85
C ASP A 83 12.69 24.13 -27.00
N ALA A 84 11.57 24.12 -26.27
CA ALA A 84 11.04 22.90 -25.70
C ALA A 84 10.40 22.11 -26.86
N PRO A 85 10.96 20.95 -27.27
CA PRO A 85 10.45 20.22 -28.43
C PRO A 85 9.03 19.74 -28.15
N GLY A 86 8.21 19.69 -29.21
CA GLY A 86 6.85 19.17 -29.14
C GLY A 86 6.87 17.72 -28.67
N THR A 87 6.39 17.45 -27.47
CA THR A 87 6.55 16.14 -26.84
C THR A 87 5.65 15.08 -27.47
N SER A 88 6.24 14.35 -28.44
CA SER A 88 5.76 13.07 -28.97
C SER A 88 5.40 12.11 -27.83
N PHE A 89 4.50 11.15 -28.06
CA PHE A 89 4.18 10.07 -27.10
C PHE A 89 5.46 9.41 -26.52
N TRP A 90 6.49 9.30 -27.37
CA TRP A 90 7.81 8.81 -26.99
C TRP A 90 8.55 9.73 -26.00
N GLU A 91 8.39 11.04 -26.09
CA GLU A 91 8.97 11.99 -25.15
C GLU A 91 8.24 11.97 -23.80
N ILE A 92 6.91 11.83 -23.79
CA ILE A 92 6.13 11.67 -22.55
C ILE A 92 6.50 10.35 -21.86
N THR A 93 6.64 9.28 -22.64
CA THR A 93 7.10 7.98 -22.14
C THR A 93 8.53 8.10 -21.59
N LYS A 94 9.43 8.76 -22.32
CA LYS A 94 10.81 9.05 -21.88
C LYS A 94 10.84 9.89 -20.60
N LEU A 95 9.99 10.90 -20.48
CA LEU A 95 9.83 11.72 -19.27
C LEU A 95 9.30 10.89 -18.09
N SER A 96 8.39 9.95 -18.34
CA SER A 96 7.88 9.03 -17.32
C SER A 96 8.97 8.08 -16.83
N PHE A 97 9.76 7.48 -17.73
CA PHE A 97 10.93 6.68 -17.37
C PHE A 97 12.01 7.51 -16.68
N TYR A 98 12.25 8.75 -17.12
CA TYR A 98 13.16 9.66 -16.45
C TYR A 98 12.67 10.02 -15.05
N SER A 99 11.37 10.23 -14.84
CA SER A 99 10.77 10.49 -13.54
C SER A 99 10.92 9.28 -12.60
N ILE A 100 10.72 8.06 -13.11
CA ILE A 100 10.99 6.82 -12.35
C ILE A 100 12.47 6.73 -11.99
N TYR A 101 13.38 6.97 -12.94
CA TYR A 101 14.82 6.96 -12.70
C TYR A 101 15.25 8.03 -11.69
N ALA A 102 14.76 9.25 -11.83
CA ALA A 102 15.02 10.35 -10.91
C ALA A 102 14.47 10.06 -9.51
N SER A 103 13.34 9.36 -9.43
CA SER A 103 12.80 8.88 -8.15
C SER A 103 13.69 7.77 -7.58
N LEU A 104 14.16 6.83 -8.39
CA LEU A 104 15.05 5.74 -7.94
C LEU A 104 16.38 6.30 -7.46
N LYS A 105 16.86 7.38 -8.05
CA LYS A 105 18.05 8.11 -7.61
C LYS A 105 17.96 8.59 -6.17
N ILE A 106 16.76 8.86 -5.64
CA ILE A 106 16.52 9.26 -4.24
C ILE A 106 17.01 8.19 -3.26
N PHE A 107 16.93 6.93 -3.66
CA PHE A 107 17.44 5.82 -2.86
C PHE A 107 18.97 5.74 -2.91
N LEU A 108 19.61 6.32 -3.92
CA LEU A 108 21.06 6.30 -4.12
C LEU A 108 21.75 7.56 -3.57
N LEU A 109 21.00 8.64 -3.33
CA LEU A 109 21.50 9.87 -2.72
C LEU A 109 22.09 9.58 -1.34
N SER A 110 23.31 10.08 -1.11
CA SER A 110 23.95 10.02 0.20
C SER A 110 23.15 10.89 1.16
N ARG A 111 22.75 10.32 2.30
CA ARG A 111 22.02 11.03 3.36
C ARG A 111 22.87 11.01 4.61
N GLU A 112 22.85 12.10 5.37
CA GLU A 112 23.57 12.17 6.64
C GLU A 112 23.05 11.11 7.63
N GLY A 113 23.99 10.40 8.27
CA GLY A 113 23.71 9.40 9.31
C GLY A 113 23.05 8.10 8.83
N HIS A 114 22.30 7.43 9.73
CA HIS A 114 21.65 6.15 9.48
C HIS A 114 20.32 6.24 8.71
N ARG A 115 19.92 7.43 8.25
CA ARG A 115 18.62 7.65 7.57
C ARG A 115 18.46 6.85 6.28
N ARG A 116 19.55 6.65 5.53
CA ARG A 116 19.56 5.81 4.31
C ARG A 116 19.27 4.34 4.64
N LEU A 117 19.90 3.84 5.71
CA LEU A 117 19.66 2.48 6.21
C LEU A 117 18.20 2.32 6.66
N PHE A 118 17.64 3.28 7.42
CA PHE A 118 16.24 3.23 7.82
C PHE A 118 15.29 3.25 6.64
N LEU A 119 15.60 4.02 5.60
CA LEU A 119 14.79 4.04 4.38
C LEU A 119 14.78 2.66 3.72
N TYR A 120 15.93 2.02 3.53
CA TYR A 120 15.99 0.67 2.95
C TYR A 120 15.28 -0.37 3.80
N LEU A 121 15.48 -0.36 5.11
CA LEU A 121 14.85 -1.31 6.03
C LEU A 121 13.32 -1.14 6.06
N THR A 122 12.84 0.10 6.07
CA THR A 122 11.40 0.43 6.04
C THR A 122 10.78 -0.01 4.70
N PHE A 123 11.47 0.24 3.58
CA PHE A 123 11.01 -0.19 2.27
C PHE A 123 10.98 -1.72 2.15
N GLY A 124 12.04 -2.40 2.57
CA GLY A 124 12.13 -3.85 2.56
C GLY A 124 11.04 -4.48 3.42
N ALA A 125 10.84 -4.00 4.64
CA ALA A 125 9.81 -4.51 5.53
C ALA A 125 8.38 -4.25 5.01
N ASN A 126 8.11 -3.08 4.43
CA ASN A 126 6.82 -2.82 3.76
C ASN A 126 6.62 -3.70 2.52
N PHE A 127 7.70 -4.01 1.78
CA PHE A 127 7.63 -4.93 0.65
C PHE A 127 7.30 -6.35 1.09
N MET A 128 7.97 -6.84 2.14
CA MET A 128 7.68 -8.15 2.75
C MET A 128 6.26 -8.24 3.29
N ASP A 129 5.77 -7.18 3.92
CA ASP A 129 4.40 -7.12 4.41
C ASP A 129 3.38 -7.16 3.25
N GLN A 130 3.60 -6.39 2.19
CA GLN A 130 2.71 -6.41 1.02
C GLN A 130 2.73 -7.73 0.26
N LEU A 131 3.89 -8.41 0.25
CA LEU A 131 3.99 -9.79 -0.23
C LEU A 131 3.07 -10.73 0.56
N VAL A 132 2.83 -10.49 1.84
CA VAL A 132 1.99 -11.36 2.66
C VAL A 132 0.51 -10.96 2.57
N PHE A 133 0.21 -9.68 2.75
CA PHE A 133 -1.16 -9.18 2.87
C PHE A 133 -1.98 -9.31 1.59
N GLY A 134 -1.36 -9.24 0.41
CA GLY A 134 -2.08 -9.43 -0.84
C GLY A 134 -2.48 -10.90 -1.06
N GLU A 135 -1.72 -11.85 -0.53
CA GLU A 135 -1.92 -13.30 -0.75
C GLU A 135 -3.01 -13.82 0.17
N GLU A 136 -3.10 -13.27 1.38
CA GLU A 136 -4.25 -13.52 2.27
C GLU A 136 -5.58 -13.30 1.54
N LYS A 137 -5.67 -12.28 0.68
CA LYS A 137 -6.93 -11.95 -0.03
C LYS A 137 -7.25 -12.91 -1.17
N ALA A 138 -6.23 -13.40 -1.87
CA ALA A 138 -6.39 -14.30 -3.01
C ALA A 138 -6.53 -15.76 -2.56
N LEU A 139 -5.61 -16.22 -1.71
CA LEU A 139 -5.47 -17.61 -1.30
C LEU A 139 -6.57 -18.09 -0.36
N ILE A 140 -7.10 -17.21 0.50
CA ILE A 140 -8.13 -17.58 1.49
C ILE A 140 -9.37 -18.20 0.83
N GLY A 141 -9.70 -17.79 -0.40
CA GLY A 141 -10.83 -18.34 -1.14
C GLY A 141 -10.62 -19.78 -1.59
N THR A 142 -9.40 -20.15 -1.97
CA THR A 142 -9.06 -21.53 -2.34
C THR A 142 -8.89 -22.37 -1.08
N TYR A 143 -8.22 -21.85 -0.05
CA TYR A 143 -8.00 -22.50 1.23
C TYR A 143 -9.30 -22.90 1.94
N THR A 144 -10.29 -21.99 1.99
CA THR A 144 -11.56 -22.25 2.69
C THR A 144 -12.51 -23.19 1.95
N ARG A 145 -12.29 -23.42 0.64
CA ARG A 145 -13.11 -24.35 -0.15
C ARG A 145 -12.68 -25.80 0.01
N LEU A 146 -11.46 -26.05 0.44
CA LEU A 146 -10.95 -27.40 0.65
C LEU A 146 -11.39 -27.95 2.02
N PRO A 147 -11.41 -29.29 2.19
CA PRO A 147 -11.55 -29.91 3.50
C PRO A 147 -10.46 -29.41 4.46
N PRO A 148 -10.76 -29.18 5.77
CA PRO A 148 -11.99 -29.53 6.48
C PRO A 148 -13.11 -28.47 6.41
N PHE A 149 -12.87 -27.29 5.82
CA PHE A 149 -13.80 -26.15 5.93
C PHE A 149 -14.98 -26.24 4.97
N ASN A 150 -14.74 -26.67 3.72
CA ASN A 150 -15.75 -26.84 2.67
C ASN A 150 -16.74 -25.67 2.55
N TRP A 151 -16.24 -24.43 2.56
CA TRP A 151 -17.09 -23.24 2.56
C TRP A 151 -17.92 -23.14 1.28
N SER A 152 -19.20 -22.80 1.45
CA SER A 152 -20.06 -22.42 0.33
C SER A 152 -19.66 -21.05 -0.22
N LYS A 153 -20.09 -20.75 -1.46
CA LYS A 153 -19.90 -19.42 -2.07
C LYS A 153 -20.48 -18.30 -1.20
N GLY A 154 -21.57 -18.57 -0.47
CA GLY A 154 -22.19 -17.63 0.47
C GLY A 154 -21.30 -17.34 1.67
N GLN A 155 -20.80 -18.37 2.35
CA GLN A 155 -19.93 -18.22 3.52
C GLN A 155 -18.64 -17.46 3.20
N TYR A 156 -18.03 -17.75 2.05
CA TYR A 156 -16.87 -16.98 1.56
C TYR A 156 -17.22 -15.51 1.27
N ALA A 157 -18.39 -15.25 0.68
CA ALA A 157 -18.84 -13.89 0.42
C ALA A 157 -19.10 -13.09 1.71
N ASP A 158 -19.62 -13.75 2.76
CA ASP A 158 -19.84 -13.15 4.07
C ASP A 158 -18.50 -12.77 4.72
N TYR A 159 -17.54 -13.70 4.79
CA TYR A 159 -16.19 -13.43 5.28
C TYR A 159 -15.52 -12.25 4.54
N ARG A 160 -15.58 -12.27 3.21
CA ARG A 160 -15.00 -11.22 2.36
C ARG A 160 -15.66 -9.85 2.60
N SER A 161 -16.93 -9.83 2.98
CA SER A 161 -17.68 -8.60 3.28
C SER A 161 -17.43 -8.09 4.70
N LEU A 162 -17.20 -8.98 5.67
CA LEU A 162 -16.93 -8.65 7.06
C LEU A 162 -15.52 -8.10 7.27
N ARG A 163 -14.51 -8.65 6.58
CA ARG A 163 -13.10 -8.28 6.77
C ARG A 163 -12.84 -6.77 6.68
N PRO A 164 -13.32 -6.02 5.67
CA PRO A 164 -13.13 -4.57 5.62
C PRO A 164 -13.81 -3.82 6.78
N ILE A 165 -14.98 -4.28 7.24
CA ILE A 165 -15.71 -3.67 8.37
C ILE A 165 -14.88 -3.80 9.65
N VAL A 166 -14.40 -5.02 9.92
CA VAL A 166 -13.54 -5.31 11.08
C VAL A 166 -12.24 -4.51 11.00
N GLN A 167 -11.65 -4.37 9.80
CA GLN A 167 -10.46 -3.57 9.59
C GLN A 167 -10.71 -2.06 9.85
N ILE A 168 -11.84 -1.50 9.43
CA ILE A 168 -12.22 -0.10 9.73
C ILE A 168 -12.37 0.08 11.25
N ALA A 169 -13.05 -0.84 11.92
CA ALA A 169 -13.19 -0.81 13.38
C ALA A 169 -11.83 -0.88 14.09
N GLY A 170 -10.93 -1.77 13.64
CA GLY A 170 -9.57 -1.88 14.15
C GLY A 170 -8.74 -0.62 13.94
N MET A 171 -8.86 0.03 12.78
CA MET A 171 -8.19 1.30 12.50
C MET A 171 -8.67 2.43 13.41
N LEU A 172 -9.99 2.55 13.64
CA LEU A 172 -10.56 3.53 14.56
C LEU A 172 -10.09 3.28 15.99
N PHE A 173 -10.15 2.03 16.44
CA PHE A 173 -9.68 1.61 17.75
C PHE A 173 -8.19 1.93 17.93
N GLY A 174 -7.32 1.50 17.01
CA GLY A 174 -5.89 1.73 17.13
C GLY A 174 -5.51 3.21 16.99
N MET A 175 -6.26 4.02 16.23
CA MET A 175 -6.08 5.48 16.26
C MET A 175 -6.41 6.07 17.63
N PHE A 176 -7.54 5.69 18.22
CA PHE A 176 -7.96 6.22 19.51
C PHE A 176 -7.03 5.75 20.64
N VAL A 177 -6.73 4.46 20.71
CA VAL A 177 -5.93 3.86 21.77
C VAL A 177 -4.44 4.17 21.60
N PHE A 178 -3.84 3.84 20.45
CA PHE A 178 -2.40 3.96 20.29
C PHE A 178 -1.94 5.39 20.02
N LYS A 179 -2.70 6.18 19.24
CA LYS A 179 -2.30 7.55 18.89
C LYS A 179 -2.83 8.60 19.85
N LYS A 180 -4.11 8.56 20.22
CA LYS A 180 -4.73 9.60 21.07
C LYS A 180 -4.49 9.36 22.56
N TRP A 181 -4.68 8.12 23.03
CA TRP A 181 -4.58 7.80 24.46
C TRP A 181 -3.14 7.53 24.90
N LEU A 182 -2.46 6.56 24.26
CA LEU A 182 -1.11 6.11 24.63
C LEU A 182 0.02 6.93 23.99
N LYS A 183 -0.30 7.79 23.00
CA LYS A 183 0.66 8.65 22.27
C LYS A 183 1.91 7.91 21.79
N LEU A 184 1.73 6.67 21.31
CA LEU A 184 2.82 5.83 20.84
C LEU A 184 3.42 6.38 19.56
N ARG A 185 4.74 6.15 19.41
CA ARG A 185 5.51 6.52 18.22
C ARG A 185 5.09 5.67 17.02
N ASP A 186 5.07 6.27 15.84
CA ASP A 186 4.62 5.62 14.59
C ASP A 186 5.34 4.29 14.35
N THR A 187 6.66 4.22 14.55
CA THR A 187 7.47 3.00 14.36
C THR A 187 7.06 1.85 15.28
N PHE A 188 6.64 2.13 16.52
CA PHE A 188 6.18 1.10 17.44
C PHE A 188 4.80 0.57 17.02
N VAL A 189 3.90 1.46 16.63
CA VAL A 189 2.57 1.07 16.17
C VAL A 189 2.68 0.27 14.87
N ILE A 190 3.60 0.63 13.97
CA ILE A 190 3.92 -0.17 12.77
C ILE A 190 4.32 -1.61 13.17
N CYS A 191 5.27 -1.78 14.10
CA CYS A 191 5.66 -3.12 14.58
C CYS A 191 4.45 -3.91 15.08
N LEU A 192 3.59 -3.29 15.88
CA LEU A 192 2.40 -3.93 16.44
C LEU A 192 1.41 -4.35 15.35
N THR A 193 1.22 -3.52 14.32
CA THR A 193 0.29 -3.82 13.21
C THR A 193 0.76 -5.00 12.36
N ILE A 194 2.06 -5.15 12.14
CA ILE A 194 2.64 -6.29 11.42
C ILE A 194 2.63 -7.55 12.30
N ALA A 195 2.93 -7.42 13.59
CA ALA A 195 2.90 -8.55 14.53
C ALA A 195 1.49 -9.14 14.66
N THR A 196 0.48 -8.29 14.77
CA THR A 196 -0.93 -8.71 14.87
C THR A 196 -1.45 -9.32 13.57
N LEU A 197 -0.96 -8.88 12.40
CA LEU A 197 -1.18 -9.59 11.14
C LEU A 197 -0.53 -10.99 11.16
N GLY A 198 0.73 -11.09 11.60
CA GLY A 198 1.43 -12.38 11.74
C GLY A 198 0.66 -13.36 12.63
N ILE A 199 0.13 -12.90 13.77
CA ILE A 199 -0.72 -13.71 14.66
C ILE A 199 -1.99 -14.16 13.94
N SER A 200 -2.66 -13.26 13.21
CA SER A 200 -3.85 -13.61 12.40
C SER A 200 -3.54 -14.73 11.41
N LEU A 201 -2.42 -14.63 10.70
CA LEU A 201 -2.01 -15.63 9.70
C LEU A 201 -1.67 -16.97 10.35
N VAL A 202 -0.97 -16.96 11.49
CA VAL A 202 -0.70 -18.18 12.24
C VAL A 202 -2.01 -18.83 12.72
N MET A 203 -2.98 -18.04 13.19
CA MET A 203 -4.30 -18.54 13.57
C MET A 203 -5.04 -19.18 12.38
N ILE A 204 -4.94 -18.60 11.19
CA ILE A 204 -5.51 -19.19 9.96
C ILE A 204 -4.79 -20.50 9.62
N GLY A 205 -3.46 -20.53 9.68
CA GLY A 205 -2.67 -21.73 9.38
C GLY A 205 -2.98 -22.90 10.30
N LEU A 206 -3.17 -22.63 11.59
CA LEU A 206 -3.53 -23.60 12.62
C LEU A 206 -5.03 -23.88 12.73
N ALA A 207 -5.86 -23.31 11.84
CA ALA A 207 -7.29 -23.47 11.93
C ALA A 207 -7.73 -24.91 11.58
N TYR A 208 -8.50 -25.52 12.47
CA TYR A 208 -9.22 -26.78 12.20
C TYR A 208 -10.73 -26.58 12.06
N SER A 209 -11.21 -25.35 12.26
CA SER A 209 -12.63 -25.00 12.23
C SER A 209 -12.84 -23.60 11.67
N SER A 210 -13.92 -23.40 10.92
CA SER A 210 -14.23 -22.13 10.24
C SER A 210 -14.26 -20.94 11.19
N TRP A 211 -14.73 -21.14 12.44
CA TRP A 211 -14.74 -20.09 13.46
C TRP A 211 -13.35 -19.50 13.76
N LEU A 212 -12.28 -20.31 13.75
CA LEU A 212 -10.92 -19.81 13.98
C LEU A 212 -10.48 -18.83 12.89
N ILE A 213 -10.92 -19.04 11.65
CA ILE A 213 -10.68 -18.12 10.53
C ILE A 213 -11.46 -16.82 10.72
N TYR A 214 -12.68 -16.86 11.26
CA TYR A 214 -13.40 -15.62 11.63
C TYR A 214 -12.75 -14.91 12.81
N ALA A 215 -12.26 -15.65 13.79
CA ALA A 215 -11.59 -15.11 14.97
C ALA A 215 -10.26 -14.41 14.62
N SER A 216 -9.54 -14.88 13.58
CA SER A 216 -8.29 -14.24 13.13
C SER A 216 -8.49 -12.82 12.58
N LEU A 217 -9.71 -12.46 12.17
CA LEU A 217 -10.03 -11.09 11.75
C LEU A 217 -9.79 -10.07 12.88
N ALA A 218 -9.97 -10.47 14.15
CA ALA A 218 -9.78 -9.58 15.29
C ALA A 218 -8.34 -9.08 15.44
N PRO A 219 -7.30 -9.95 15.55
CA PRO A 219 -5.92 -9.48 15.54
C PRO A 219 -5.54 -8.83 14.20
N GLY A 220 -6.02 -9.35 13.06
CA GLY A 220 -5.74 -8.76 11.74
C GLY A 220 -6.33 -7.35 11.53
N SER A 221 -7.29 -6.93 12.35
CA SER A 221 -8.01 -5.65 12.20
C SER A 221 -7.08 -4.42 12.26
N LEU A 222 -6.01 -4.48 13.04
CA LEU A 222 -5.08 -3.37 13.25
C LEU A 222 -4.18 -3.12 12.04
N HIS A 223 -4.02 -4.10 11.16
CA HIS A 223 -3.13 -4.01 10.00
C HIS A 223 -3.48 -2.83 9.07
N GLY A 224 -4.74 -2.36 9.05
CA GLY A 224 -5.12 -1.17 8.28
C GLY A 224 -4.37 0.12 8.64
N LEU A 225 -3.72 0.18 9.81
CA LEU A 225 -2.90 1.31 10.22
C LEU A 225 -1.50 1.32 9.59
N LEU A 226 -1.04 0.20 9.03
CA LEU A 226 0.33 0.08 8.53
C LEU A 226 0.64 1.12 7.45
N ASN A 227 -0.13 1.15 6.36
CA ASN A 227 0.10 2.05 5.24
C ASN A 227 0.18 3.53 5.65
N PRO A 228 -0.82 4.12 6.34
CA PRO A 228 -0.75 5.53 6.72
C PRO A 228 0.41 5.84 7.68
N LEU A 229 0.75 4.93 8.58
CA LEU A 229 1.89 5.11 9.49
C LEU A 229 3.24 4.98 8.78
N SER A 230 3.37 4.01 7.87
CA SER A 230 4.57 3.82 7.04
C SER A 230 4.82 5.03 6.14
N TYR A 231 3.77 5.61 5.55
CA TYR A 231 3.90 6.84 4.76
C TYR A 231 4.25 8.05 5.63
N SER A 232 3.65 8.17 6.82
CA SER A 232 4.01 9.19 7.81
C SER A 232 5.49 9.10 8.19
N PHE A 233 5.97 7.90 8.52
CA PHE A 233 7.38 7.67 8.87
C PHE A 233 8.32 7.91 7.68
N LEU A 234 7.97 7.42 6.49
CA LEU A 234 8.75 7.62 5.27
C LEU A 234 8.92 9.10 4.93
N SER A 235 7.87 9.91 5.09
CA SER A 235 7.94 11.36 4.85
C SER A 235 8.94 12.09 5.76
N CYS A 236 9.28 11.51 6.91
CA CYS A 236 10.27 12.06 7.84
C CYS A 236 11.71 11.63 7.51
N LEU A 237 11.88 10.58 6.70
CA LEU A 237 13.20 10.09 6.28
C LEU A 237 13.73 10.82 5.04
N VAL A 238 12.84 11.39 4.24
CA VAL A 238 13.11 12.05 2.95
C VAL A 238 12.95 13.57 3.08
N GLU A 239 13.54 14.32 2.16
CA GLU A 239 13.34 15.77 2.10
C GLU A 239 11.93 16.14 1.63
N PRO A 240 11.37 17.29 2.03
CA PRO A 240 10.03 17.72 1.64
C PRO A 240 9.77 17.74 0.12
N THR A 241 10.79 18.05 -0.67
CA THR A 241 10.77 18.07 -2.15
C THR A 241 10.77 16.66 -2.77
N GLU A 242 11.11 15.63 -1.99
CA GLU A 242 11.27 14.25 -2.42
C GLU A 242 10.12 13.33 -1.96
N ILE A 243 9.24 13.79 -1.05
CA ILE A 243 8.15 12.98 -0.46
C ILE A 243 7.29 12.30 -1.54
N GLY A 244 6.83 13.07 -2.53
CA GLY A 244 5.96 12.53 -3.59
C GLY A 244 6.63 11.44 -4.42
N LYS A 245 7.93 11.60 -4.70
CA LYS A 245 8.73 10.61 -5.44
C LYS A 245 8.95 9.33 -4.61
N ALA A 246 9.21 9.48 -3.31
CA ALA A 246 9.33 8.34 -2.40
C ALA A 246 8.02 7.56 -2.27
N PHE A 247 6.88 8.24 -2.19
CA PHE A 247 5.57 7.58 -2.14
C PHE A 247 5.22 6.87 -3.44
N ALA A 248 5.60 7.44 -4.59
CA ALA A 248 5.44 6.81 -5.89
C ALA A 248 6.22 5.49 -5.99
N ILE A 249 7.49 5.48 -5.56
CA ILE A 249 8.30 4.25 -5.56
C ILE A 249 7.76 3.24 -4.57
N SER A 250 7.32 3.68 -3.39
CA SER A 250 6.64 2.79 -2.44
C SER A 250 5.46 2.12 -3.13
N SER A 251 4.59 2.89 -3.76
CA SER A 251 3.43 2.36 -4.48
C SER A 251 3.82 1.36 -5.58
N ILE A 252 4.84 1.65 -6.38
CA ILE A 252 5.36 0.71 -7.41
C ILE A 252 5.86 -0.58 -6.75
N ALA A 253 6.65 -0.47 -5.69
CA ALA A 253 7.17 -1.63 -4.95
C ALA A 253 6.03 -2.46 -4.35
N GLN A 254 4.99 -1.84 -3.78
CA GLN A 254 3.81 -2.56 -3.28
C GLN A 254 3.08 -3.33 -4.40
N LYS A 255 3.02 -2.79 -5.62
CA LYS A 255 2.42 -3.51 -6.76
C LYS A 255 3.30 -4.66 -7.24
N LEU A 256 4.61 -4.46 -7.30
CA LEU A 256 5.57 -5.52 -7.62
C LEU A 256 5.53 -6.65 -6.60
N ALA A 257 5.39 -6.32 -5.31
CA ALA A 257 5.15 -7.31 -4.26
C ALA A 257 3.92 -8.16 -4.59
N GLY A 258 2.78 -7.56 -4.95
CA GLY A 258 1.58 -8.32 -5.34
C GLY A 258 1.79 -9.29 -6.52
N PHE A 259 2.65 -8.95 -7.49
CA PHE A 259 3.00 -9.87 -8.57
C PHE A 259 3.93 -11.01 -8.10
N ALA A 260 5.00 -10.66 -7.38
CA ALA A 260 5.97 -11.63 -6.86
C ALA A 260 5.30 -12.63 -5.90
N GLN A 261 4.37 -12.13 -5.10
CA GLN A 261 3.50 -12.89 -4.24
C GLN A 261 2.79 -14.02 -5.01
N THR A 262 2.04 -13.68 -6.07
CA THR A 262 1.30 -14.68 -6.88
C THR A 262 2.27 -15.68 -7.53
N ALA A 263 3.48 -15.26 -7.90
CA ALA A 263 4.48 -16.15 -8.49
C ALA A 263 5.13 -17.08 -7.46
N ILE A 264 5.29 -16.66 -6.21
CA ILE A 264 6.06 -17.39 -5.19
C ILE A 264 5.12 -18.16 -4.26
N LEU A 265 4.28 -17.45 -3.51
CA LEU A 265 3.48 -18.03 -2.42
C LEU A 265 2.36 -18.94 -2.93
N GLN A 266 1.74 -18.60 -4.07
CA GLN A 266 0.74 -19.48 -4.70
C GLN A 266 1.36 -20.80 -5.17
N ASN A 267 2.57 -20.78 -5.74
CA ASN A 267 3.28 -21.98 -6.16
C ASN A 267 3.71 -22.83 -4.96
N ILE A 268 4.20 -22.19 -3.89
CA ILE A 268 4.48 -22.89 -2.63
C ILE A 268 3.20 -23.53 -2.08
N TYR A 269 2.05 -22.85 -2.16
CA TYR A 269 0.78 -23.42 -1.72
C TYR A 269 0.42 -24.68 -2.50
N ILE A 270 0.48 -24.61 -3.83
CA ILE A 270 0.20 -25.77 -4.69
C ILE A 270 1.14 -26.94 -4.35
N ALA A 271 2.42 -26.67 -4.09
CA ALA A 271 3.39 -27.69 -3.74
C ALA A 271 3.24 -28.28 -2.33
N THR A 272 2.57 -27.56 -1.41
CA THR A 272 2.49 -27.94 0.02
C THR A 272 1.09 -28.33 0.48
N VAL A 273 0.06 -28.09 -0.34
CA VAL A 273 -1.34 -28.32 0.01
C VAL A 273 -1.63 -29.77 0.41
N ASP A 274 -1.02 -30.74 -0.27
CA ASP A 274 -1.23 -32.18 -0.02
C ASP A 274 -0.55 -32.64 1.28
N TRP A 275 0.53 -31.98 1.70
CA TRP A 275 1.24 -32.28 2.94
C TRP A 275 0.61 -31.56 4.14
N TYR A 276 0.50 -30.24 4.05
CA TYR A 276 -0.12 -29.42 5.07
C TYR A 276 -0.71 -28.14 4.47
N GLN A 277 -2.02 -28.13 4.28
CA GLN A 277 -2.78 -27.00 3.73
C GLN A 277 -2.53 -25.67 4.49
N GLY A 278 -2.30 -25.74 5.81
CA GLY A 278 -2.02 -24.58 6.66
C GLY A 278 -0.60 -23.99 6.52
N PHE A 279 0.32 -24.68 5.84
CA PHE A 279 1.75 -24.37 5.84
C PHE A 279 2.05 -22.96 5.32
N VAL A 280 1.43 -22.56 4.21
CA VAL A 280 1.70 -21.25 3.59
C VAL A 280 1.30 -20.10 4.50
N TRP A 281 0.25 -20.27 5.30
CA TRP A 281 -0.14 -19.30 6.32
C TRP A 281 0.89 -19.16 7.44
N LEU A 282 1.49 -20.27 7.88
CA LEU A 282 2.59 -20.26 8.85
C LEU A 282 3.85 -19.63 8.26
N LEU A 283 4.18 -19.94 7.00
CA LEU A 283 5.30 -19.33 6.28
C LEU A 283 5.13 -17.81 6.20
N MET A 284 3.93 -17.34 5.83
CA MET A 284 3.59 -15.92 5.81
C MET A 284 3.68 -15.29 7.21
N GLY A 285 3.23 -15.98 8.26
CA GLY A 285 3.44 -15.56 9.65
C GLY A 285 4.92 -15.41 10.00
N GLY A 286 5.78 -16.32 9.52
CA GLY A 286 7.24 -16.23 9.65
C GLY A 286 7.83 -15.02 8.92
N ILE A 287 7.37 -14.73 7.70
CA ILE A 287 7.77 -13.53 6.95
C ILE A 287 7.38 -12.27 7.72
N CYS A 288 6.17 -12.22 8.31
CA CYS A 288 5.75 -11.13 9.19
C CYS A 288 6.67 -11.01 10.41
N ALA A 289 7.10 -12.11 11.03
CA ALA A 289 8.03 -12.07 12.15
C ALA A 289 9.39 -11.45 11.77
N VAL A 290 9.92 -11.76 10.57
CA VAL A 290 11.13 -11.12 10.05
C VAL A 290 10.90 -9.62 9.80
N ALA A 291 9.76 -9.24 9.21
CA ALA A 291 9.42 -7.84 8.99
C ALA A 291 9.29 -7.06 10.33
N VAL A 292 8.72 -7.69 11.37
CA VAL A 292 8.66 -7.14 12.72
C VAL A 292 10.07 -6.97 13.30
N ALA A 293 10.97 -7.95 13.14
CA ALA A 293 12.34 -7.84 13.64
C ALA A 293 13.09 -6.66 12.98
N ILE A 294 12.91 -6.48 11.67
CA ILE A 294 13.47 -5.33 10.94
C ILE A 294 12.91 -4.01 11.49
N TYR A 295 11.59 -3.89 11.63
CA TYR A 295 10.97 -2.66 12.16
C TYR A 295 11.29 -2.43 13.63
N ALA A 296 11.47 -3.47 14.44
CA ALA A 296 11.88 -3.37 15.83
C ALA A 296 13.31 -2.83 15.92
N PHE A 297 14.22 -3.30 15.06
CA PHE A 297 15.57 -2.72 14.94
C PHE A 297 15.50 -1.24 14.55
N VAL A 298 14.72 -0.90 13.51
CA VAL A 298 14.49 0.50 13.11
C VAL A 298 13.93 1.32 14.28
N HIS A 299 12.98 0.78 15.04
CA HIS A 299 12.40 1.46 16.20
C HIS A 299 13.44 1.75 17.29
N VAL A 300 14.26 0.76 17.66
CA VAL A 300 15.29 0.90 18.71
C VAL A 300 16.32 1.96 18.31
N VAL A 301 16.84 1.89 17.08
CA VAL A 301 17.88 2.83 16.64
C VAL A 301 17.29 4.22 16.40
N ALA A 302 16.11 4.33 15.78
CA ALA A 302 15.47 5.63 15.57
C ALA A 302 15.02 6.27 16.90
N LYS A 303 14.79 5.49 17.97
CA LYS A 303 14.58 6.00 19.34
C LYS A 303 15.85 6.61 19.91
N ARG A 304 17.01 5.98 19.70
CA ARG A 304 18.31 6.51 20.14
C ARG A 304 18.68 7.81 19.43
N GLU A 305 18.30 7.96 18.16
CA GLU A 305 18.63 9.13 17.34
C GLU A 305 17.55 10.23 17.33
N ASN A 306 16.47 10.10 18.11
CA ASN A 306 15.35 11.04 18.15
C ASN A 306 14.69 11.37 16.78
N ILE A 307 14.88 10.53 15.77
CA ILE A 307 14.36 10.77 14.41
C ILE A 307 12.85 10.57 14.37
N GLY A 308 12.09 11.65 14.23
CA GLY A 308 10.63 11.55 14.10
C GLY A 308 9.91 11.38 15.45
N SER A 309 10.34 12.13 16.46
CA SER A 309 9.46 12.53 17.57
C SER A 309 8.45 13.60 17.11
#